data_AF-A0A819NCC6-F1
#
_entry.id   AF-A0A819NCC6-F1
#
_cell.length_a   1.000
_cell.length_b   1.000
_cell.length_c   1.000
_cell.angle_alpha   90.00
_cell.angle_beta   90.00
_cell.angle_gamma   90.00
#
_symmetry.space_group_name_H-M   'P 1'
#
loop_
_entity.id
_entity.type
_entity.pdbx_description
1 polymer ?
#
loop_
_entity_poly.entity_id
_entity_poly.type
_entity_poly.pdbx_seq_one_letter_code
_entity_poly.pdbx_strand_id
1 'polypeptide(L)'
;IKNFLHTLDDIQNNNNVIQASGFYYLHSYETFHEVNRKFFSNEVFRFPSINDSININSIIRPCYILDTGTYCKGKPICEYSSRILTTDLFICEYRVDKSAKIFTRLPKSKHNICNMKSYCFDNYIEKLTIKREYQVC
;
A
#
# COMPACT_ATOMS: atom_id res chain seq x y z
N ILE A 1 14.09 2.26 13.04
CA ILE A 1 13.00 1.28 12.84
C ILE A 1 12.54 1.47 11.39
N LYS A 2 12.68 0.46 10.53
CA LYS A 2 12.13 0.55 9.16
C LYS A 2 10.62 0.37 9.30
N ASN A 3 9.85 1.39 8.94
CA ASN A 3 8.39 1.33 8.94
C ASN A 3 7.97 0.58 7.69
N PHE A 4 7.83 -0.74 7.82
CA PHE A 4 7.42 -1.57 6.70
C PHE A 4 5.89 -1.53 6.58
N LEU A 5 5.42 -1.36 5.34
CA LEU A 5 4.02 -1.47 4.99
C LEU A 5 3.71 -2.94 4.71
N HIS A 6 2.71 -3.48 5.40
CA HIS A 6 2.26 -4.86 5.20
C HIS A 6 0.77 -4.93 4.95
N THR A 7 0.37 -5.77 4.00
CA THR A 7 -1.01 -6.29 4.02
C THR A 7 -1.08 -7.42 5.04
N LEU A 8 -2.22 -7.51 5.74
CA LEU A 8 -2.53 -8.63 6.62
C LEU A 8 -3.54 -9.52 5.88
N ASP A 9 -3.07 -10.66 5.39
CA ASP A 9 -3.88 -11.59 4.60
C ASP A 9 -4.40 -12.76 5.46
N ASP A 10 -3.62 -13.18 6.46
CA ASP A 10 -3.99 -14.25 7.41
C ASP A 10 -3.52 -13.89 8.83
N ILE A 11 -4.31 -14.27 9.84
CA ILE A 11 -4.01 -14.07 11.26
C ILE A 11 -4.12 -15.42 11.96
N GLN A 12 -3.01 -15.87 12.55
CA GLN A 12 -2.92 -17.13 13.27
C GLN A 12 -2.65 -16.89 14.75
N ASN A 13 -3.30 -17.68 15.61
CA ASN A 13 -3.06 -17.68 17.04
C ASN A 13 -2.38 -18.99 17.43
N ASN A 14 -1.07 -18.93 17.67
CA ASN A 14 -0.28 -20.06 18.12
C ASN A 14 0.23 -19.79 19.53
N ASN A 15 -0.25 -20.55 20.52
CA ASN A 15 0.22 -20.48 21.91
C ASN A 15 0.19 -19.07 22.52
N ASN A 16 -0.93 -18.34 22.37
CA ASN A 16 -1.12 -16.94 22.79
C ASN A 16 -0.27 -15.90 22.04
N VAL A 17 0.42 -16.30 20.96
CA VAL A 17 1.09 -15.38 20.05
C VAL A 17 0.24 -15.24 18.80
N ILE A 18 -0.27 -14.02 18.59
CA ILE A 18 -1.01 -13.66 17.39
C ILE A 18 0.00 -13.18 16.34
N GLN A 19 0.08 -13.91 15.24
CA GLN A 19 0.93 -13.60 14.10
C GLN A 19 0.06 -13.27 12.90
N ALA A 20 0.48 -12.29 12.12
CA ALA A 20 -0.12 -11.96 10.85
C ALA A 20 0.87 -12.21 9.72
N SER A 21 0.36 -12.58 8.54
CA SER A 21 1.18 -12.76 7.34
C SER A 21 0.58 -12.00 6.16
N GLY A 22 1.43 -11.61 5.22
CA GLY A 22 1.00 -10.98 3.97
C GLY A 22 2.18 -10.39 3.21
N PHE A 23 1.93 -9.34 2.44
CA PHE A 23 2.92 -8.77 1.52
C PHE A 23 3.56 -7.51 2.06
N TYR A 24 4.86 -7.41 1.85
CA TYR A 24 5.70 -6.26 2.16
C TYR A 24 5.65 -5.28 1.00
N TYR A 25 5.68 -3.98 1.29
CA TYR A 25 5.77 -2.94 0.28
C TYR A 25 6.99 -2.05 0.51
N LEU A 26 7.64 -1.68 -0.59
CA LEU A 26 8.79 -0.80 -0.62
C LEU A 26 8.39 0.58 -1.11
N HIS A 27 8.93 1.62 -0.49
CA HIS A 27 8.90 2.96 -1.05
C HIS A 27 9.83 3.09 -2.26
N SER A 28 9.61 4.10 -3.09
CA SER A 28 10.48 4.37 -4.25
C SER A 28 11.96 4.51 -3.85
N TYR A 29 12.26 5.17 -2.72
CA TYR A 29 13.63 5.32 -2.20
C TYR A 29 14.28 4.02 -1.72
N GLU A 30 13.51 2.94 -1.54
CA GLU A 30 14.02 1.62 -1.17
C GLU A 30 14.26 0.72 -2.38
N THR A 31 13.94 1.20 -3.59
CA THR A 31 14.10 0.46 -4.85
C THR A 31 15.29 0.98 -5.66
N PHE A 32 15.84 0.11 -6.51
CA PHE A 32 16.85 0.48 -7.48
C PHE A 32 16.19 0.75 -8.82
N HIS A 33 16.18 2.02 -9.23
CA HIS A 33 15.51 2.46 -10.45
C HIS A 33 16.39 3.42 -11.24
N GLU A 34 16.07 3.56 -12.53
CA GLU A 34 16.71 4.56 -13.38
C GLU A 34 16.33 5.97 -12.93
N VAL A 35 17.27 6.92 -13.04
CA VAL A 35 17.09 8.33 -12.65
C VAL A 35 15.88 8.98 -13.32
N ASN A 36 15.51 8.51 -14.52
CA ASN A 36 14.39 9.06 -15.27
C ASN A 36 13.02 8.51 -14.86
N ARG A 37 12.96 7.50 -13.98
CA ARG A 37 11.70 6.92 -13.52
C ARG A 37 10.98 7.92 -12.61
N LYS A 38 9.71 8.16 -12.93
CA LYS A 38 8.83 9.04 -12.14
C LYS A 38 7.93 8.20 -11.23
N PHE A 39 7.56 8.77 -10.09
CA PHE A 39 6.74 8.14 -9.07
C PHE A 39 5.60 9.05 -8.63
N PHE A 40 4.49 8.49 -8.18
CA PHE A 40 3.54 9.27 -7.37
C PHE A 40 4.14 9.56 -5.98
N SER A 41 3.76 10.66 -5.36
CA SER A 41 4.25 11.05 -4.02
C SER A 41 4.11 9.93 -2.97
N ASN A 42 3.05 9.13 -3.04
CA ASN A 42 2.80 8.01 -2.13
C ASN A 42 2.82 6.66 -2.86
N GLU A 43 3.62 6.53 -3.93
CA GLU A 43 3.75 5.26 -4.65
C GLU A 43 4.58 4.25 -3.85
N VAL A 44 4.06 3.04 -3.75
CA VAL A 44 4.71 1.90 -3.09
C VAL A 44 4.66 0.69 -4.00
N PHE A 45 5.60 -0.24 -3.78
CA PHE A 45 5.82 -1.39 -4.65
C PHE A 45 5.71 -2.68 -3.87
N ARG A 46 4.86 -3.60 -4.33
CA ARG A 46 4.72 -4.91 -3.69
C ARG A 46 6.01 -5.71 -3.86
N PHE A 47 6.60 -6.13 -2.75
CA PHE A 47 7.75 -7.02 -2.74
C PHE A 47 7.29 -8.47 -2.96
N PRO A 48 8.11 -9.34 -3.60
CA PRO A 48 7.68 -10.69 -3.93
C PRO A 48 7.87 -11.69 -2.79
N SER A 49 8.47 -11.33 -1.64
CA SER A 49 8.46 -12.24 -0.49
C SER A 49 7.02 -12.42 -0.02
N ILE A 50 6.64 -13.70 0.05
CA ILE A 50 5.33 -14.11 0.54
C ILE A 50 5.55 -14.48 2.00
N ASN A 51 4.75 -13.90 2.89
CA ASN A 51 4.49 -14.42 4.23
C ASN A 51 5.68 -14.42 5.22
N ASP A 52 6.53 -13.39 5.25
CA ASP A 52 7.30 -13.21 6.49
C ASP A 52 6.27 -12.89 7.61
N SER A 53 6.32 -13.64 8.71
CA SER A 53 5.35 -13.52 9.78
C SER A 53 5.68 -12.32 10.67
N ILE A 54 4.65 -11.55 10.99
CA ILE A 54 4.76 -10.31 11.76
C ILE A 54 3.99 -10.50 13.05
N ASN A 55 4.57 -10.05 14.15
CA ASN A 55 3.85 -10.02 15.41
C ASN A 55 2.77 -8.93 15.35
N ILE A 56 1.53 -9.25 15.74
CA ILE A 56 0.44 -8.25 15.73
C ILE A 56 0.81 -7.01 16.57
N ASN A 57 1.59 -7.19 17.65
CA ASN A 57 1.98 -6.13 18.56
C ASN A 57 3.02 -5.16 17.96
N SER A 58 3.66 -5.50 16.84
CA SER A 58 4.55 -4.57 16.13
C SER A 58 3.82 -3.67 15.14
N ILE A 59 2.50 -3.84 14.97
CA ILE A 59 1.69 -2.99 14.09
C ILE A 59 1.45 -1.65 14.76
N ILE A 60 1.91 -0.58 14.12
CA ILE A 60 1.80 0.79 14.65
C ILE A 60 0.42 1.38 14.32
N ARG A 61 -0.02 1.28 13.07
CA ARG A 61 -1.26 1.93 12.59
C ARG A 61 -1.75 1.30 11.26
N PRO A 62 -3.08 1.24 11.03
CA PRO A 62 -3.62 0.85 9.73
C PRO A 62 -3.34 1.90 8.64
N CYS A 63 -3.19 1.44 7.41
CA CYS A 63 -3.05 2.24 6.19
C CYS A 63 -3.75 1.54 5.02
N TYR A 64 -3.91 2.24 3.90
CA TYR A 64 -4.59 1.71 2.73
C TYR A 64 -3.73 1.84 1.48
N ILE A 65 -3.66 0.76 0.71
CA ILE A 65 -2.94 0.69 -0.55
C ILE A 65 -3.97 0.48 -1.66
N LEU A 66 -4.11 1.47 -2.55
CA LEU A 66 -5.12 1.49 -3.60
C LEU A 66 -4.46 1.42 -4.99
N ASP A 67 -5.24 1.01 -5.98
CA ASP A 67 -4.90 1.25 -7.38
C ASP A 67 -5.16 2.72 -7.74
N THR A 68 -4.59 3.18 -8.85
CA THR A 68 -4.77 4.56 -9.32
C THR A 68 -6.25 4.90 -9.56
N GLY A 69 -7.02 3.94 -10.07
CA GLY A 69 -8.44 4.14 -10.39
C GLY A 69 -9.30 4.39 -9.15
N THR A 70 -9.04 3.69 -8.04
CA THR A 70 -9.75 3.90 -6.78
C THR A 70 -9.23 5.12 -6.05
N TYR A 71 -7.91 5.33 -6.01
CA TYR A 71 -7.30 6.49 -5.36
C TYR A 71 -7.82 7.82 -5.90
N CYS A 72 -8.01 7.93 -7.23
CA CYS A 72 -8.52 9.17 -7.82
C CYS A 72 -9.99 9.44 -7.52
N LYS A 73 -10.77 8.44 -7.11
CA LYS A 73 -12.20 8.58 -6.84
C LYS A 73 -12.50 8.98 -5.40
N GLY A 74 -11.63 8.66 -4.45
CA GLY A 74 -11.88 8.93 -3.05
C GLY A 74 -10.93 8.17 -2.12
N LYS A 75 -11.39 8.00 -0.88
CA LYS A 75 -10.65 7.32 0.18
C LYS A 75 -11.60 6.45 1.03
N PRO A 76 -11.10 5.35 1.62
CA PRO A 76 -11.89 4.58 2.55
C PRO A 76 -12.25 5.40 3.80
N ILE A 77 -13.34 5.02 4.46
CA ILE A 77 -13.72 5.54 5.77
C ILE A 77 -13.10 4.62 6.82
N CYS A 78 -12.43 5.19 7.83
CA CYS A 78 -11.82 4.41 8.90
C CYS A 78 -12.65 4.56 10.18
N GLU A 79 -13.02 3.44 10.81
CA GLU A 79 -13.88 3.42 11.99
C GLU A 79 -13.26 4.11 13.22
N TYR A 80 -11.92 4.10 13.32
CA TYR A 80 -11.19 4.61 14.49
C TYR A 80 -10.69 6.06 14.36
N SER A 81 -10.96 6.71 13.23
CA SER A 81 -10.62 8.13 13.02
C SER A 81 -11.68 8.80 12.16
N SER A 82 -12.13 9.98 12.58
CA SER A 82 -13.09 10.79 11.81
C SER A 82 -12.70 10.97 10.34
N ARG A 83 -11.40 10.92 10.01
CA ARG A 83 -10.87 10.94 8.63
C ARG A 83 -9.56 10.14 8.52
N ILE A 84 -9.38 9.43 7.41
CA ILE A 84 -8.06 8.92 6.99
C ILE A 84 -7.18 10.11 6.58
N LEU A 85 -5.95 10.14 7.11
CA LEU A 85 -4.92 11.09 6.69
C LEU A 85 -4.41 10.70 5.31
N THR A 86 -4.14 11.70 4.47
CA THR A 86 -3.58 11.48 3.13
C THR A 86 -2.22 10.77 3.16
N THR A 87 -1.48 10.91 4.26
CA THR A 87 -0.20 10.21 4.52
C THR A 87 -0.35 8.70 4.66
N ASP A 88 -1.57 8.22 4.88
CA ASP A 88 -1.87 6.82 5.18
C ASP A 88 -2.51 6.12 3.97
N LEU A 89 -2.56 6.83 2.85
CA LEU A 89 -3.11 6.38 1.59
C LEU A 89 -1.98 6.28 0.56
N PHE A 90 -1.69 5.05 0.14
CA PHE A 90 -0.63 4.72 -0.80
C PHE A 90 -1.20 4.21 -2.12
N ILE A 91 -0.40 4.33 -3.18
CA ILE A 91 -0.74 3.86 -4.52
C ILE A 91 0.18 2.71 -4.88
N CYS A 92 -0.36 1.59 -5.36
CA CYS A 92 0.44 0.47 -5.87
C CYS A 92 -0.12 -0.06 -7.19
N GLU A 93 0.66 0.09 -8.27
CA GLU A 93 0.38 -0.51 -9.59
C GLU A 93 1.41 -1.57 -9.99
N TYR A 94 2.54 -1.63 -9.29
CA TYR A 94 3.69 -2.45 -9.66
C TYR A 94 4.17 -3.28 -8.48
N ARG A 95 4.70 -4.45 -8.80
CA ARG A 95 5.55 -5.23 -7.91
C ARG A 95 7.00 -5.14 -8.35
N VAL A 96 7.91 -5.43 -7.46
CA VAL A 96 9.33 -5.57 -7.75
C VAL A 96 9.78 -7.03 -7.68
N ASP A 97 10.98 -7.33 -8.18
CA ASP A 97 11.68 -8.59 -7.94
C ASP A 97 12.40 -8.59 -6.59
N LYS A 98 13.03 -9.72 -6.22
CA LYS A 98 13.77 -9.85 -4.95
C LYS A 98 14.93 -8.87 -4.83
N SER A 99 15.47 -8.40 -5.96
CA SER A 99 16.56 -7.43 -6.01
C SER A 99 16.07 -5.98 -6.00
N ALA A 100 14.75 -5.74 -5.95
CA ALA A 100 14.12 -4.43 -6.01
C ALA A 100 14.53 -3.58 -7.24
N LYS A 101 14.82 -4.23 -8.38
CA LYS A 101 15.30 -3.60 -9.63
C LYS A 101 14.29 -3.67 -10.77
N ILE A 102 13.59 -4.79 -10.87
CA ILE A 102 12.69 -5.07 -12.00
C ILE A 102 11.25 -4.81 -11.57
N PHE A 103 10.63 -3.81 -12.18
CA PHE A 103 9.24 -3.43 -11.93
C PHE A 103 8.30 -4.16 -12.90
N THR A 104 7.39 -4.96 -12.35
CA THR A 104 6.36 -5.65 -13.15
C THR A 104 5.00 -5.12 -12.76
N ARG A 105 4.18 -4.75 -13.75
CA ARG A 105 2.82 -4.27 -13.48
C ARG A 105 2.00 -5.37 -12.83
N LEU A 106 1.31 -5.04 -11.74
CA LEU A 106 0.41 -5.98 -11.09
C LEU A 106 -0.85 -6.17 -11.97
N PRO A 107 -1.32 -7.42 -12.15
CA PRO A 107 -2.64 -7.65 -12.73
C PRO A 107 -3.73 -7.07 -11.83
N LYS A 108 -4.84 -6.59 -12.41
CA LYS A 108 -5.99 -6.06 -11.65
C LYS A 108 -6.49 -7.04 -10.58
N SER A 109 -6.50 -8.33 -10.88
CA SER A 109 -6.90 -9.40 -9.94
C SER A 109 -6.01 -9.56 -8.71
N LYS A 110 -4.81 -8.95 -8.70
CA LYS A 110 -3.85 -9.00 -7.60
C LYS A 110 -3.81 -7.71 -6.78
N HIS A 111 -4.59 -6.70 -7.15
CA HIS A 111 -4.74 -5.50 -6.33
C HIS A 111 -5.63 -5.78 -5.13
N ASN A 112 -5.42 -5.05 -4.04
CA ASN A 112 -6.29 -5.15 -2.87
C ASN A 112 -7.69 -4.67 -3.23
N ILE A 113 -8.71 -5.47 -2.89
CA ILE A 113 -10.09 -5.12 -3.16
C ILE A 113 -10.52 -4.07 -2.14
N CYS A 114 -10.85 -2.87 -2.62
CA CYS A 114 -11.44 -1.81 -1.81
C CYS A 114 -12.94 -1.71 -2.11
N ASN A 115 -13.77 -1.79 -1.06
CA ASN A 115 -15.21 -1.58 -1.21
C ASN A 115 -15.48 -0.07 -1.35
N MET A 116 -16.07 0.32 -2.48
CA MET A 116 -16.33 1.72 -2.83
C MET A 116 -17.76 2.20 -2.51
N LYS A 117 -18.53 1.42 -1.73
CA LYS A 117 -19.89 1.81 -1.33
C LYS A 117 -19.85 2.99 -0.34
N SER A 118 -20.87 3.85 -0.37
CA SER A 118 -20.91 5.12 0.36
C SER A 118 -20.75 5.02 1.88
N TYR A 119 -21.09 3.88 2.48
CA TYR A 119 -20.96 3.68 3.93
C TYR A 119 -19.52 3.39 4.39
N CYS A 120 -18.62 3.03 3.47
CA CYS A 120 -17.23 2.69 3.77
C CYS A 120 -16.21 3.39 2.86
N PHE A 121 -16.68 4.26 1.95
CA PHE A 121 -15.85 4.99 1.02
C PHE A 121 -16.38 6.40 0.80
N ASP A 122 -15.52 7.37 1.08
CA ASP A 122 -15.76 8.79 0.89
C ASP A 122 -15.26 9.19 -0.49
N ASN A 123 -16.18 9.44 -1.42
CA ASN A 123 -15.85 9.87 -2.77
C ASN A 123 -15.48 11.34 -2.77
N TYR A 124 -14.41 11.68 -3.48
CA TYR A 124 -14.11 13.09 -3.74
C TYR A 124 -15.21 13.71 -4.60
N ILE A 125 -15.53 14.97 -4.30
CA ILE A 125 -16.50 15.76 -5.09
C ILE A 125 -16.04 15.82 -6.55
N GLU A 126 -14.75 16.04 -6.76
CA GLU A 126 -14.09 15.98 -8.05
C GLU A 126 -12.99 14.92 -8.03
N LYS A 127 -12.83 14.19 -9.14
CA LYS A 127 -11.77 13.18 -9.24
C LYS A 127 -10.41 13.84 -9.09
N LEU A 128 -9.59 13.27 -8.24
CA LEU A 128 -8.23 13.73 -8.03
C LEU A 128 -7.39 13.48 -9.29
N THR A 129 -6.67 14.50 -9.74
CA THR A 129 -5.69 14.37 -10.82
C THR A 129 -4.31 14.14 -10.22
N ILE A 130 -3.83 12.90 -10.27
CA ILE A 130 -2.49 12.54 -9.82
C ILE A 130 -1.50 12.54 -10.97
N LYS A 131 -0.26 12.97 -10.70
CA LYS A 131 0.86 12.95 -11.65
C LYS A 131 2.06 12.29 -11.02
N ARG A 132 2.83 11.59 -11.85
CA ARG A 132 4.14 11.07 -11.44
C ARG A 132 5.19 12.15 -11.63
N GLU A 133 6.02 12.34 -10.63
CA GLU A 133 7.12 13.31 -10.62
C GLU A 133 8.44 12.60 -10.36
N TYR A 134 9.55 13.28 -10.62
CA TYR A 134 10.86 12.73 -10.27
C TYR A 134 10.96 12.64 -8.75
N GLN A 135 11.63 11.60 -8.27
CA GLN A 135 11.93 11.52 -6.86
C GLN A 135 12.90 12.65 -6.51
N VAL A 136 12.48 13.56 -5.65
CA VAL A 136 13.38 14.55 -5.05
C VAL A 136 14.21 13.79 -4.02
N CYS A 137 15.51 13.62 -4.32
CA CYS A 137 16.47 12.99 -3.41
C CYS A 137 16.77 13.87 -2.20
#